data_AF-A0A6P6WTZ2-F1
#
_entry.id   AF-A0A6P6WTZ2-F1
#
_cell.length_a   1.000
_cell.length_b   1.000
_cell.length_c   1.000
_cell.angle_alpha   90.00
_cell.angle_beta   90.00
_cell.angle_gamma   90.00
#
_symmetry.space_group_name_H-M   'P 1'
#
loop_
_entity.id
_entity.type
_entity.pdbx_description
1 polymer ?
#
loop_
_entity_poly.entity_id
_entity_poly.type
_entity_poly.pdbx_seq_one_letter_code
_entity_poly.pdbx_strand_id
1 'polypeptide(L)'
;MKAPLSVSLLLSIRLFSSMASNARLLFPLVLICFCTVTIAKEGPFLPNSVILPVTKDIATHQYVTQIYIGDQPLAPTKLVIDITGSSSWIDSAHLLSSSGHPRPFGCFSLQCSLAEANSCTRPSRTSRNTCTLEAENPITNMVTRGELTEDIIAVQVTDGIKTGLASVPHFLFSYVPALLLRGLGDGVKGVLGLGNTRISLPSQVADAFSFQRTFSLCLSSSNGALIAGEIPYVLPHNNDVAKSLMYTPLVFREGSKVQGYYINVKSIKINGKKLSINESLLSVNQEGVGGTKISTTVPSTTMVSTLYNTFIKAYIKAAIGMNMTMAPPVAPFGICFRSEGLEANRDASNVPIIDLVLQSEMVKWRIEGRNSLVQVNDKVMCLGFLDGGSSSKDSVVLGGYQLEDNLLEFKLGTKMLGFSALAMGHTTCSNLRSIPYRVLERSIYGAVTNVFIDSVAKVPRVKAVAPFKARYSAKSLGSIRVGPGVPSIEFVLQSRSVFWNFFGANSIVPVGNEVCVSDL
;
A
#
# COMPACT_ATOMS: atom_id res chain seq x y z
N MET A 1 16.73 40.70 -0.31
CA MET A 1 15.77 40.99 0.77
C MET A 1 14.39 41.24 0.16
N LYS A 2 13.44 40.31 0.30
CA LYS A 2 12.02 40.55 0.06
C LYS A 2 11.26 39.91 1.21
N ALA A 3 10.42 40.72 1.86
CA ALA A 3 9.71 40.46 3.11
C ALA A 3 8.70 39.30 3.00
N PRO A 4 8.30 38.67 4.12
CA PRO A 4 7.26 37.64 4.11
C PRO A 4 5.90 38.31 3.87
N LEU A 5 5.17 37.90 2.82
CA LEU A 5 3.74 38.22 2.72
C LEU A 5 2.97 37.25 3.62
N SER A 6 2.48 37.79 4.73
CA SER A 6 1.43 37.19 5.55
C SER A 6 0.17 36.96 4.70
N VAL A 7 -0.23 35.70 4.50
CA VAL A 7 -1.53 35.34 3.93
C VAL A 7 -2.44 34.93 5.08
N SER A 8 -3.38 35.79 5.44
CA SER A 8 -4.47 35.45 6.36
C SER A 8 -5.56 34.72 5.58
N LEU A 9 -5.73 33.42 5.82
CA LEU A 9 -6.82 32.62 5.27
C LEU A 9 -8.10 32.91 6.10
N LEU A 10 -9.09 33.57 5.51
CA LEU A 10 -10.40 33.80 6.16
C LEU A 10 -11.27 32.54 6.03
N LEU A 11 -11.11 31.60 6.95
CA LEU A 11 -11.98 30.43 7.07
C LEU A 11 -13.31 30.84 7.74
N SER A 12 -14.42 30.73 7.00
CA SER A 12 -15.76 31.01 7.54
C SER A 12 -16.50 29.69 7.78
N ILE A 13 -16.72 29.31 9.04
CA ILE A 13 -17.50 28.13 9.42
C ILE A 13 -18.96 28.57 9.59
N ARG A 14 -19.91 27.89 8.93
CA ARG A 14 -21.35 28.10 9.13
C ARG A 14 -22.03 26.81 9.56
N LEU A 15 -22.98 26.94 10.48
CA LEU A 15 -23.88 25.89 10.92
C LEU A 15 -25.30 26.38 10.66
N PHE A 16 -26.12 25.59 9.97
CA PHE A 16 -27.53 25.90 9.78
C PHE A 16 -28.33 25.37 10.97
N SER A 17 -29.00 26.27 11.70
CA SER A 17 -30.12 25.94 12.57
C SER A 17 -31.39 26.58 12.00
N SER A 18 -32.42 25.77 11.78
CA SER A 18 -33.73 26.22 11.30
C SER A 18 -34.53 26.76 12.48
N MET A 19 -34.69 28.08 12.60
CA MET A 19 -35.85 28.71 13.26
C MET A 19 -36.11 30.10 12.67
N ALA A 20 -37.36 30.36 12.32
CA ALA A 20 -37.89 31.61 11.79
C ALA A 20 -38.06 32.67 12.90
N SER A 21 -37.74 33.94 12.62
CA SER A 21 -38.55 35.10 13.05
C SER A 21 -38.05 36.41 12.42
N ASN A 22 -39.00 37.31 12.18
CA ASN A 22 -38.90 38.63 11.55
C ASN A 22 -38.08 39.66 12.36
N ALA A 23 -37.38 40.58 11.68
CA ALA A 23 -37.52 42.04 11.89
C ALA A 23 -36.52 42.90 11.06
N ARG A 24 -37.12 43.76 10.23
CA ARG A 24 -36.86 45.18 9.92
C ARG A 24 -35.48 45.68 9.42
N LEU A 25 -35.60 46.42 8.31
CA LEU A 25 -34.60 47.23 7.61
C LEU A 25 -33.94 48.26 8.53
N LEU A 26 -32.61 48.41 8.38
CA LEU A 26 -31.87 49.67 8.48
C LEU A 26 -30.59 49.54 7.65
N PHE A 27 -30.45 50.43 6.66
CA PHE A 27 -29.28 50.56 5.77
C PHE A 27 -28.08 51.13 6.55
N PRO A 28 -26.86 50.61 6.36
CA PRO A 28 -25.67 51.43 6.50
C PRO A 28 -24.88 51.51 5.19
N LEU A 29 -24.37 52.71 4.96
CA LEU A 29 -23.48 53.14 3.89
C LEU A 29 -22.31 52.13 3.69
N VAL A 30 -22.26 51.47 2.54
CA VAL A 30 -21.14 50.58 2.17
C VAL A 30 -20.09 51.41 1.44
N LEU A 31 -18.95 51.62 2.09
CA LEU A 31 -17.72 52.14 1.49
C LEU A 31 -17.16 51.05 0.55
N ILE A 32 -17.33 51.21 -0.76
CA ILE A 32 -16.83 50.27 -1.77
C ILE A 32 -15.32 50.50 -1.93
N CYS A 33 -14.53 49.77 -1.15
CA CYS A 33 -13.09 49.62 -1.38
C CYS A 33 -12.92 48.61 -2.53
N PHE A 34 -12.50 49.08 -3.71
CA PHE A 34 -12.11 48.21 -4.83
C PHE A 34 -10.79 47.50 -4.49
N CYS A 35 -10.85 46.41 -3.72
CA CYS A 35 -9.79 45.42 -3.70
C CYS A 35 -9.90 44.62 -5.00
N THR A 36 -8.99 44.87 -5.94
CA THR A 36 -8.78 43.97 -7.08
C THR A 36 -8.25 42.64 -6.54
N VAL A 37 -9.16 41.69 -6.32
CA VAL A 37 -8.80 40.29 -6.03
C VAL A 37 -8.30 39.69 -7.34
N THR A 38 -6.99 39.62 -7.51
CA THR A 38 -6.40 38.71 -8.50
C THR A 38 -6.63 37.29 -8.00
N ILE A 39 -7.70 36.65 -8.49
CA ILE A 39 -7.89 35.21 -8.31
C ILE A 39 -6.75 34.54 -9.09
N ALA A 40 -5.70 34.14 -8.39
CA ALA A 40 -4.74 33.20 -8.94
C ALA A 40 -5.52 31.92 -9.22
N LYS A 41 -5.85 31.69 -10.49
CA LYS A 41 -6.44 30.44 -10.94
C LYS A 41 -5.42 29.36 -10.61
N GLU A 42 -5.70 28.51 -9.61
CA GLU A 42 -4.85 27.35 -9.37
C GLU A 42 -4.74 26.59 -10.70
N GLY A 43 -3.51 26.29 -11.11
CA GLY A 43 -3.27 25.52 -12.32
C GLY A 43 -4.01 24.17 -12.28
N PRO A 44 -4.26 23.54 -13.44
CA PRO A 44 -4.89 22.23 -13.49
C PRO A 44 -4.12 21.23 -12.61
N PHE A 45 -4.84 20.45 -11.79
CA PHE A 45 -4.25 19.34 -11.06
C PHE A 45 -3.87 18.25 -12.06
N LEU A 46 -2.56 18.10 -12.27
CA LEU A 46 -1.98 17.10 -13.15
C LEU A 46 -1.22 16.12 -12.26
N PRO A 47 -1.85 15.00 -11.88
CA PRO A 47 -1.16 14.02 -11.07
C PRO A 47 0.02 13.42 -11.85
N ASN A 48 1.07 13.03 -11.15
CA ASN A 48 2.22 12.29 -11.71
C ASN A 48 2.35 10.87 -11.12
N SER A 49 1.54 10.56 -10.11
CA SER A 49 1.48 9.21 -9.54
C SER A 49 0.13 8.87 -8.90
N VAL A 50 -0.17 7.58 -8.89
CA VAL A 50 -1.15 6.94 -8.03
C VAL A 50 -0.46 6.54 -6.74
N ILE A 51 -1.12 6.73 -5.59
CA ILE A 51 -0.63 6.21 -4.31
C ILE A 51 -1.71 5.41 -3.61
N LEU A 52 -1.36 4.21 -3.17
CA LEU A 52 -2.22 3.32 -2.42
C LEU A 52 -1.57 3.01 -1.06
N PRO A 53 -2.30 3.20 0.06
CA PRO A 53 -1.81 2.78 1.36
C PRO A 53 -1.72 1.25 1.42
N VAL A 54 -0.70 0.74 2.09
CA VAL A 54 -0.46 -0.68 2.27
C VAL A 54 -0.37 -0.99 3.76
N THR A 55 -1.11 -1.98 4.21
CA THR A 55 -1.08 -2.46 5.59
C THR A 55 -0.70 -3.93 5.61
N LYS A 56 0.08 -4.33 6.62
CA LYS A 56 0.35 -5.75 6.85
C LYS A 56 -0.76 -6.35 7.72
N ASP A 57 -1.39 -7.41 7.24
CA ASP A 57 -2.33 -8.19 8.04
C ASP A 57 -1.55 -8.98 9.10
N ILE A 58 -1.93 -8.81 10.38
CA ILE A 58 -1.16 -9.36 11.49
C ILE A 58 -1.26 -10.89 11.54
N ALA A 59 -2.43 -11.45 11.20
CA ALA A 59 -2.71 -12.88 11.31
C ALA A 59 -2.05 -13.68 10.18
N THR A 60 -2.10 -13.16 8.95
CA THR A 60 -1.61 -13.85 7.75
C THR A 60 -0.25 -13.35 7.27
N HIS A 61 0.23 -12.23 7.80
CA HIS A 61 1.41 -11.51 7.33
C HIS A 61 1.36 -11.05 5.86
N GLN A 62 0.17 -11.02 5.27
CA GLN A 62 -0.06 -10.56 3.90
C GLN A 62 -0.07 -9.04 3.82
N TYR A 63 0.40 -8.48 2.71
CA TYR A 63 0.28 -7.05 2.44
C TYR A 63 -1.02 -6.76 1.71
N VAL A 64 -1.84 -5.91 2.30
CA VAL A 64 -3.17 -5.59 1.82
C VAL A 64 -3.23 -4.11 1.47
N THR A 65 -3.88 -3.79 0.37
CA THR A 65 -4.26 -2.42 0.00
C THR A 65 -5.76 -2.34 -0.24
N GLN A 66 -6.27 -1.13 -0.42
CA GLN A 66 -7.67 -0.87 -0.71
C GLN A 66 -7.78 0.03 -1.94
N ILE A 67 -8.60 -0.39 -2.90
CA ILE A 67 -9.05 0.42 -4.02
C ILE A 67 -10.57 0.56 -3.96
N TYR A 68 -11.13 1.48 -4.75
CA TYR A 68 -12.58 1.60 -4.89
C TYR A 68 -12.99 1.09 -6.26
N ILE A 69 -14.09 0.32 -6.32
CA ILE A 69 -14.58 -0.29 -7.57
C ILE A 69 -16.04 0.08 -7.79
N GLY A 70 -16.40 0.32 -9.05
CA GLY A 70 -17.74 0.74 -9.48
C GLY A 70 -17.85 2.26 -9.67
N ASP A 71 -19.02 2.71 -10.10
CA ASP A 71 -19.30 4.13 -10.33
C ASP A 71 -20.04 4.75 -9.14
N GLN A 72 -21.20 4.19 -8.75
CA GLN A 72 -22.01 4.66 -7.63
C GLN A 72 -22.89 3.55 -6.99
N PRO A 73 -22.66 3.16 -5.73
CA PRO A 73 -21.60 3.64 -4.85
C PRO A 73 -20.25 3.00 -5.19
N LEU A 74 -19.17 3.79 -5.11
CA LEU A 74 -17.80 3.30 -5.05
C LEU A 74 -17.65 2.32 -3.88
N ALA A 75 -17.39 1.06 -4.19
CA ALA A 75 -17.26 0.02 -3.18
C ALA A 75 -15.78 -0.11 -2.75
N PRO A 76 -15.46 0.06 -1.45
CA PRO A 76 -14.10 -0.18 -0.96
C PRO A 76 -13.77 -1.67 -1.01
N THR A 77 -12.70 -2.01 -1.70
CA THR A 77 -12.29 -3.39 -1.98
C THR A 77 -10.87 -3.63 -1.46
N LYS A 78 -10.74 -4.48 -0.44
CA LYS A 78 -9.44 -4.91 0.10
C LYS A 78 -8.84 -6.00 -0.78
N LEU A 79 -7.58 -5.82 -1.17
CA LEU A 79 -6.85 -6.71 -2.07
C LEU A 79 -5.46 -7.03 -1.52
N VAL A 80 -5.06 -8.30 -1.58
CA VAL A 80 -3.67 -8.69 -1.29
C VAL A 80 -2.78 -8.27 -2.45
N ILE A 81 -1.61 -7.73 -2.15
CA ILE A 81 -0.63 -7.32 -3.16
C ILE A 81 0.17 -8.54 -3.61
N ASP A 82 0.09 -8.87 -4.89
CA ASP A 82 0.98 -9.83 -5.54
C ASP A 82 1.80 -9.12 -6.61
N ILE A 83 3.09 -8.91 -6.31
CA ILE A 83 4.01 -8.31 -7.28
C ILE A 83 4.24 -9.20 -8.49
N THR A 84 4.02 -10.50 -8.39
CA THR A 84 4.16 -11.43 -9.51
C THR A 84 2.86 -11.70 -10.25
N GLY A 85 1.74 -11.16 -9.76
CA GLY A 85 0.43 -11.33 -10.33
C GLY A 85 0.32 -10.65 -11.70
N SER A 86 0.11 -11.45 -12.74
CA SER A 86 -0.05 -11.00 -14.14
C SER A 86 -1.30 -10.15 -14.36
N SER A 87 -2.30 -10.29 -13.50
CA SER A 87 -3.53 -9.49 -13.53
C SER A 87 -4.12 -9.45 -12.14
N SER A 88 -4.99 -8.46 -11.90
CA SER A 88 -5.79 -8.46 -10.67
C SER A 88 -6.98 -9.39 -10.82
N TRP A 89 -7.41 -10.01 -9.73
CA TRP A 89 -8.63 -10.82 -9.72
C TRP A 89 -9.44 -10.56 -8.46
N ILE A 90 -10.77 -10.61 -8.59
CA ILE A 90 -11.72 -10.24 -7.55
C ILE A 90 -12.86 -11.27 -7.49
N ASP A 91 -13.32 -11.54 -6.27
CA ASP A 91 -14.47 -12.40 -6.01
C ASP A 91 -15.76 -11.85 -6.64
N SER A 92 -16.45 -12.70 -7.39
CA SER A 92 -17.67 -12.35 -8.12
C SER A 92 -18.82 -11.92 -7.21
N ALA A 93 -18.92 -12.46 -5.99
CA ALA A 93 -19.99 -12.08 -5.06
C ALA A 93 -19.87 -10.62 -4.57
N HIS A 94 -18.67 -10.05 -4.59
CA HIS A 94 -18.45 -8.68 -4.15
C HIS A 94 -19.16 -7.66 -5.05
N LEU A 95 -19.00 -7.77 -6.37
CA LEU A 95 -19.36 -6.70 -7.29
C LEU A 95 -20.80 -6.82 -7.82
N LEU A 96 -21.41 -8.00 -7.67
CA LEU A 96 -22.86 -8.18 -7.82
C LEU A 96 -23.68 -7.28 -6.87
N SER A 97 -23.08 -6.81 -5.77
CA SER A 97 -23.71 -5.92 -4.81
C SER A 97 -23.52 -4.42 -5.11
N SER A 98 -22.59 -4.03 -5.99
CA SER A 98 -22.14 -2.62 -6.13
C SER A 98 -22.26 -2.02 -7.53
N SER A 99 -22.03 -2.75 -8.63
CA SER A 99 -21.92 -2.15 -9.98
C SER A 99 -22.83 -2.76 -11.06
N GLY A 100 -23.75 -3.65 -10.68
CA GLY A 100 -24.53 -4.43 -11.65
C GLY A 100 -23.70 -5.55 -12.27
N HIS A 101 -24.31 -6.40 -13.11
CA HIS A 101 -23.60 -7.56 -13.64
C HIS A 101 -22.47 -7.12 -14.59
N PRO A 102 -21.21 -7.47 -14.29
CA PRO A 102 -20.08 -7.14 -15.13
C PRO A 102 -20.27 -7.76 -16.51
N ARG A 103 -19.89 -7.04 -17.57
CA ARG A 103 -20.02 -7.56 -18.94
C ARG A 103 -18.73 -8.29 -19.29
N PRO A 104 -18.71 -9.63 -19.31
CA PRO A 104 -17.51 -10.36 -19.68
C PRO A 104 -17.19 -10.10 -21.15
N PHE A 105 -15.91 -10.06 -21.47
CA PHE A 105 -15.48 -9.88 -22.85
C PHE A 105 -15.69 -11.14 -23.68
N GLY A 106 -16.15 -10.95 -24.91
CA GLY A 106 -16.17 -12.02 -25.91
C GLY A 106 -14.77 -12.46 -26.28
N CYS A 107 -14.64 -13.71 -26.69
CA CYS A 107 -13.41 -14.23 -27.30
C CYS A 107 -12.97 -13.42 -28.51
N PHE A 108 -11.65 -13.32 -28.70
CA PHE A 108 -11.00 -12.56 -29.78
C PHE A 108 -11.27 -11.05 -29.77
N SER A 109 -11.83 -10.50 -28.68
CA SER A 109 -11.83 -9.06 -28.45
C SER A 109 -10.41 -8.51 -28.26
N LEU A 110 -10.25 -7.20 -28.50
CA LEU A 110 -8.97 -6.53 -28.28
C LEU A 110 -8.51 -6.68 -26.82
N GLN A 111 -9.44 -6.58 -25.87
CA GLN A 111 -9.18 -6.74 -24.44
C GLN A 111 -8.69 -8.15 -24.11
N CYS A 112 -9.28 -9.17 -24.73
CA CYS A 112 -8.83 -10.56 -24.58
C CYS A 112 -7.41 -10.77 -25.11
N SER A 113 -7.08 -10.13 -26.24
CA SER A 113 -5.73 -10.14 -26.81
C SER A 113 -4.71 -9.38 -25.93
N LEU A 114 -5.10 -8.20 -25.42
CA LEU A 114 -4.29 -7.40 -24.49
C LEU A 114 -4.00 -8.13 -23.18
N ALA A 115 -4.96 -8.94 -22.72
CA ALA A 115 -4.83 -9.77 -21.53
C ALA A 115 -4.00 -11.04 -21.75
N GLU A 116 -3.55 -11.30 -22.99
CA GLU A 116 -2.85 -12.54 -23.38
C GLU A 116 -3.61 -13.79 -22.93
N ALA A 117 -4.94 -13.74 -23.05
CA ALA A 117 -5.81 -14.79 -22.54
C ALA A 117 -5.62 -16.10 -23.31
N ASN A 118 -5.41 -17.18 -22.57
CA ASN A 118 -5.09 -18.50 -23.12
C ASN A 118 -6.33 -19.37 -23.38
N SER A 119 -7.51 -18.95 -22.93
CA SER A 119 -8.71 -19.78 -23.06
C SER A 119 -10.00 -19.00 -23.26
N CYS A 120 -10.88 -19.68 -24.00
CA CYS A 120 -12.25 -19.29 -24.25
C CYS A 120 -13.16 -20.33 -23.63
N THR A 121 -14.04 -19.91 -22.72
CA THR A 121 -15.03 -20.82 -22.14
C THR A 121 -16.42 -20.47 -22.64
N ARG A 122 -17.25 -21.50 -22.79
CA ARG A 122 -18.65 -21.33 -23.12
C ARG A 122 -19.47 -21.74 -21.89
N PRO A 123 -19.93 -20.79 -21.06
CA PRO A 123 -20.62 -21.12 -19.81
C PRO A 123 -21.94 -21.90 -20.01
N SER A 124 -22.59 -21.78 -21.17
CA SER A 124 -23.77 -22.57 -21.54
C SER A 124 -23.86 -22.78 -23.06
N ARG A 125 -24.58 -23.82 -23.52
CA ARG A 125 -24.85 -24.04 -24.96
C ARG A 125 -25.51 -22.85 -25.64
N THR A 126 -26.15 -21.95 -24.90
CA THR A 126 -26.80 -20.73 -25.41
C THR A 126 -25.98 -19.45 -25.20
N SER A 127 -24.87 -19.49 -24.45
CA SER A 127 -24.04 -18.31 -24.18
C SER A 127 -22.97 -18.09 -25.26
N ARG A 128 -22.54 -16.84 -25.42
CA ARG A 128 -21.33 -16.50 -26.19
C ARG A 128 -20.08 -17.03 -25.48
N ASN A 129 -19.01 -17.28 -26.23
CA ASN A 129 -17.72 -17.64 -25.66
C ASN A 129 -17.13 -16.43 -24.94
N THR A 130 -16.82 -16.59 -23.66
CA THR A 130 -16.21 -15.57 -22.81
C THR A 130 -14.69 -15.76 -22.75
N CYS A 131 -13.99 -14.63 -22.73
CA CYS A 131 -12.55 -14.58 -22.52
C CYS A 131 -12.23 -14.92 -21.06
N THR A 132 -11.30 -15.85 -20.84
CA THR A 132 -10.93 -16.27 -19.48
C THR A 132 -9.43 -16.21 -19.25
N LEU A 133 -9.06 -15.86 -18.03
CA LEU A 133 -7.70 -15.85 -17.53
C LEU A 133 -7.52 -16.93 -16.48
N GLU A 134 -6.32 -17.50 -16.43
CA GLU A 134 -5.89 -18.28 -15.28
C GLU A 134 -5.64 -17.31 -14.12
N ALA A 135 -6.36 -17.52 -13.02
CA ALA A 135 -6.20 -16.77 -11.79
C ALA A 135 -5.65 -17.71 -10.72
N GLU A 136 -4.53 -17.31 -10.13
CA GLU A 136 -3.84 -18.06 -9.09
C GLU A 136 -4.00 -17.33 -7.75
N ASN A 137 -4.35 -18.08 -6.71
CA ASN A 137 -4.17 -17.64 -5.34
C ASN A 137 -2.70 -17.84 -4.97
N PRO A 138 -1.92 -16.76 -4.78
CA PRO A 138 -0.49 -16.85 -4.56
C PRO A 138 -0.11 -17.31 -3.14
N ILE A 139 -1.09 -17.51 -2.26
CA ILE A 139 -0.92 -18.00 -0.88
C ILE A 139 -1.13 -19.53 -0.84
N THR A 140 -2.14 -20.03 -1.54
CA THR A 140 -2.47 -21.47 -1.56
C THR A 140 -2.00 -22.20 -2.82
N ASN A 141 -1.45 -21.48 -3.80
CA ASN A 141 -1.13 -21.95 -5.16
C ASN A 141 -2.35 -22.59 -5.86
N MET A 142 -3.55 -22.18 -5.47
CA MET A 142 -4.77 -22.68 -6.09
C MET A 142 -5.00 -21.93 -7.39
N VAL A 143 -5.21 -22.65 -8.47
CA VAL A 143 -5.48 -22.06 -9.79
C VAL A 143 -6.92 -22.32 -10.19
N THR A 144 -7.59 -21.29 -10.68
CA THR A 144 -8.91 -21.39 -11.31
C THR A 144 -8.93 -20.58 -12.59
N ARG A 145 -10.03 -20.66 -13.35
CA ARG A 145 -10.30 -19.75 -14.45
C ARG A 145 -11.25 -18.67 -13.98
N GLY A 146 -10.92 -17.43 -14.31
CA GLY A 146 -11.80 -16.30 -14.10
C GLY A 146 -12.15 -15.61 -15.42
N GLU A 147 -13.31 -14.97 -15.47
CA GLU A 147 -13.78 -14.25 -16.65
C GLU A 147 -13.11 -12.87 -16.72
N LEU A 148 -12.56 -12.53 -17.89
CA LEU A 148 -12.01 -11.19 -18.11
C LEU A 148 -13.15 -10.17 -18.19
N THR A 149 -13.02 -9.10 -17.44
CA THR A 149 -14.02 -8.05 -17.33
C THR A 149 -13.37 -6.66 -17.29
N GLU A 150 -14.20 -5.63 -17.33
CA GLU A 150 -13.82 -4.25 -17.04
C GLU A 150 -14.80 -3.64 -16.04
N ASP A 151 -14.29 -2.77 -15.19
CA ASP A 151 -15.11 -1.86 -14.37
C ASP A 151 -14.33 -0.56 -14.14
N ILE A 152 -15.01 0.43 -13.58
CA ILE A 152 -14.38 1.66 -13.11
C ILE A 152 -13.71 1.35 -11.78
N ILE A 153 -12.46 1.78 -11.62
CA ILE A 153 -11.84 1.89 -10.29
C ILE A 153 -11.55 3.34 -9.98
N ALA A 154 -11.61 3.72 -8.70
CA ALA A 154 -11.11 5.00 -8.23
C ALA A 154 -9.88 4.78 -7.34
N VAL A 155 -8.83 5.55 -7.63
CA VAL A 155 -7.54 5.49 -6.96
C VAL A 155 -7.11 6.87 -6.50
N GLN A 156 -6.38 6.92 -5.40
CA GLN A 156 -5.82 8.17 -4.93
C GLN A 156 -4.61 8.54 -5.79
N VAL A 157 -4.57 9.81 -6.21
CA VAL A 157 -3.53 10.37 -7.07
C VAL A 157 -2.86 11.56 -6.39
N THR A 158 -1.63 11.87 -6.79
CA THR A 158 -0.87 13.01 -6.29
C THR A 158 -0.03 13.65 -7.40
N ASP A 159 0.30 14.93 -7.23
CA ASP A 159 1.37 15.62 -7.97
C ASP A 159 2.64 15.82 -7.11
N GLY A 160 2.66 15.22 -5.91
CA GLY A 160 3.69 15.40 -4.89
C GLY A 160 3.37 16.48 -3.85
N ILE A 161 2.35 17.32 -4.08
CA ILE A 161 1.91 18.40 -3.19
C ILE A 161 0.43 18.25 -2.84
N LYS A 162 -0.42 18.09 -3.86
CA LYS A 162 -1.86 17.92 -3.77
C LYS A 162 -2.22 16.46 -3.97
N THR A 163 -3.22 15.99 -3.24
CA THR A 163 -3.83 14.68 -3.44
C THR A 163 -5.26 14.83 -3.93
N GLY A 164 -5.71 13.85 -4.71
CA GLY A 164 -7.08 13.77 -5.22
C GLY A 164 -7.51 12.32 -5.42
N LEU A 165 -8.75 12.13 -5.83
CA LEU A 165 -9.28 10.84 -6.28
C LEU A 165 -9.50 10.92 -7.79
N ALA A 166 -9.02 9.92 -8.53
CA ALA A 166 -9.21 9.85 -9.98
C ALA A 166 -9.72 8.47 -10.38
N SER A 167 -10.53 8.43 -11.43
CA SER A 167 -11.12 7.21 -11.95
C SER A 167 -10.28 6.63 -13.10
N VAL A 168 -10.13 5.31 -13.13
CA VAL A 168 -9.64 4.54 -14.27
C VAL A 168 -10.86 3.79 -14.83
N PRO A 169 -11.45 4.27 -15.93
CA PRO A 169 -12.80 3.86 -16.33
C PRO A 169 -12.88 2.46 -16.97
N HIS A 170 -11.77 1.96 -17.52
CA HIS A 170 -11.70 0.68 -18.24
C HIS A 170 -10.67 -0.24 -17.59
N PHE A 171 -10.75 -0.42 -16.27
CA PHE A 171 -9.79 -1.26 -15.56
C PHE A 171 -10.12 -2.74 -15.78
N LEU A 172 -9.23 -3.45 -16.47
CA LEU A 172 -9.31 -4.86 -16.77
C LEU A 172 -8.85 -5.71 -15.58
N PHE A 173 -9.66 -6.69 -15.21
CA PHE A 173 -9.34 -7.68 -14.17
C PHE A 173 -10.13 -8.97 -14.40
N SER A 174 -9.86 -9.99 -13.58
CA SER A 174 -10.54 -11.28 -13.67
C SER A 174 -11.57 -11.48 -12.56
N TYR A 175 -12.78 -11.89 -12.91
CA TYR A 175 -13.77 -12.39 -11.95
C TYR A 175 -13.55 -13.85 -11.63
N VAL A 176 -13.42 -14.16 -10.35
CA VAL A 176 -13.16 -15.53 -9.90
C VAL A 176 -14.22 -16.00 -8.90
N PRO A 177 -14.44 -17.32 -8.78
CA PRO A 177 -15.25 -17.87 -7.71
C PRO A 177 -14.63 -17.61 -6.32
N ALA A 178 -15.47 -17.40 -5.30
CA ALA A 178 -15.07 -17.20 -3.90
C ALA A 178 -14.12 -18.28 -3.33
N LEU A 179 -14.10 -19.47 -3.93
CA LEU A 179 -13.16 -20.54 -3.59
C LEU A 179 -11.69 -20.07 -3.63
N LEU A 180 -11.36 -19.11 -4.52
CA LEU A 180 -10.02 -18.56 -4.66
C LEU A 180 -9.63 -17.62 -3.51
N LEU A 181 -10.56 -17.22 -2.62
CA LEU A 181 -10.27 -16.38 -1.45
C LEU A 181 -9.65 -17.14 -0.28
N ARG A 182 -9.59 -18.48 -0.35
CA ARG A 182 -9.10 -19.30 0.76
C ARG A 182 -7.69 -18.88 1.19
N GLY A 183 -7.50 -18.69 2.49
CA GLY A 183 -6.20 -18.33 3.07
C GLY A 183 -5.83 -16.85 2.94
N LEU A 184 -6.62 -16.02 2.25
CA LEU A 184 -6.44 -14.57 2.29
C LEU A 184 -6.95 -14.00 3.61
N GLY A 185 -6.40 -12.85 4.02
CA GLY A 185 -6.77 -12.16 5.26
C GLY A 185 -8.24 -11.76 5.35
N ASP A 186 -8.71 -11.49 6.56
CA ASP A 186 -10.11 -11.20 6.83
C ASP A 186 -10.63 -9.98 6.04
N GLY A 187 -11.75 -10.18 5.34
CA GLY A 187 -12.38 -9.14 4.53
C GLY A 187 -11.66 -8.83 3.21
N VAL A 188 -10.56 -9.52 2.88
CA VAL A 188 -9.94 -9.46 1.55
C VAL A 188 -10.88 -10.07 0.51
N LYS A 189 -10.94 -9.46 -0.66
CA LYS A 189 -11.87 -9.82 -1.75
C LYS A 189 -11.18 -10.19 -3.04
N GLY A 190 -9.86 -10.23 -3.05
CA GLY A 190 -9.09 -10.53 -4.25
C GLY A 190 -7.61 -10.26 -4.09
N VAL A 191 -6.93 -10.27 -5.23
CA VAL A 191 -5.50 -9.97 -5.35
C VAL A 191 -5.30 -8.86 -6.36
N LEU A 192 -4.45 -7.90 -6.00
CA LEU A 192 -3.98 -6.83 -6.86
C LEU A 192 -2.65 -7.24 -7.50
N GLY A 193 -2.67 -7.53 -8.80
CA GLY A 193 -1.50 -7.96 -9.56
C GLY A 193 -0.65 -6.79 -10.03
N LEU A 194 0.65 -6.80 -9.70
CA LEU A 194 1.62 -5.77 -10.11
C LEU A 194 2.68 -6.27 -11.10
N GLY A 195 2.45 -7.41 -11.75
CA GLY A 195 3.39 -8.03 -12.69
C GLY A 195 3.66 -7.20 -13.96
N ASN A 196 4.60 -7.67 -14.78
CA ASN A 196 5.04 -6.97 -16.00
C ASN A 196 4.18 -7.31 -17.23
N THR A 197 2.86 -7.14 -17.11
CA THR A 197 1.88 -7.39 -18.18
C THR A 197 1.13 -6.12 -18.53
N ARG A 198 0.38 -6.11 -19.63
CA ARG A 198 -0.42 -4.93 -20.03
C ARG A 198 -1.63 -4.68 -19.14
N ILE A 199 -2.12 -5.70 -18.45
CA ILE A 199 -3.34 -5.63 -17.62
C ILE A 199 -3.05 -5.69 -16.11
N SER A 200 -1.80 -5.53 -15.68
CA SER A 200 -1.48 -5.30 -14.26
C SER A 200 -1.82 -3.87 -13.86
N LEU A 201 -1.97 -3.60 -12.56
CA LEU A 201 -2.28 -2.24 -12.07
C LEU A 201 -1.27 -1.20 -12.58
N PRO A 202 0.07 -1.39 -12.45
CA PRO A 202 1.03 -0.38 -12.88
C PRO A 202 0.93 -0.01 -14.36
N SER A 203 0.61 -0.97 -15.23
CA SER A 203 0.45 -0.72 -16.67
C SER A 203 -0.83 0.03 -16.97
N GLN A 204 -1.95 -0.38 -16.38
CA GLN A 204 -3.24 0.24 -16.66
C GLN A 204 -3.36 1.67 -16.13
N VAL A 205 -2.78 1.96 -14.96
CA VAL A 205 -2.74 3.35 -14.44
C VAL A 205 -1.74 4.21 -15.22
N ALA A 206 -0.64 3.62 -15.69
CA ALA A 206 0.30 4.33 -16.55
C ALA A 206 -0.37 4.73 -17.88
N ASP A 207 -1.13 3.83 -18.48
CA ASP A 207 -1.88 4.12 -19.71
C ASP A 207 -3.00 5.15 -19.46
N ALA A 208 -3.76 5.01 -18.37
CA ALA A 208 -4.87 5.90 -18.04
C ALA A 208 -4.44 7.34 -17.72
N PHE A 209 -3.30 7.53 -17.05
CA PHE A 209 -2.81 8.83 -16.61
C PHE A 209 -1.57 9.31 -17.36
N SER A 210 -1.11 8.56 -18.38
CA SER A 210 0.10 8.85 -19.15
C SER A 210 1.37 8.92 -18.31
N PHE A 211 1.49 8.04 -17.31
CA PHE A 211 2.70 7.90 -16.48
C PHE A 211 3.73 6.99 -17.15
N GLN A 212 4.95 7.00 -16.62
CA GLN A 212 5.88 5.92 -16.91
C GLN A 212 5.36 4.61 -16.30
N ARG A 213 5.64 3.49 -16.98
CA ARG A 213 5.31 2.15 -16.49
C ARG A 213 6.27 1.73 -15.37
N THR A 214 6.08 2.33 -14.22
CA THR A 214 6.89 2.18 -13.02
C THR A 214 5.99 2.02 -11.80
N PHE A 215 6.44 1.27 -10.81
CA PHE A 215 5.84 1.32 -9.49
C PHE A 215 6.90 1.19 -8.40
N SER A 216 6.60 1.74 -7.23
CA SER A 216 7.43 1.63 -6.05
C SER A 216 6.66 1.00 -4.90
N LEU A 217 7.36 0.16 -4.14
CA LEU A 217 6.87 -0.42 -2.91
C LEU A 217 7.72 0.05 -1.75
N CYS A 218 7.03 0.43 -0.68
CA CYS A 218 7.62 0.61 0.61
C CYS A 218 6.75 -0.09 1.65
N LEU A 219 7.13 -1.32 2.00
CA LEU A 219 6.36 -2.15 2.91
C LEU A 219 6.76 -1.86 4.36
N SER A 220 5.84 -2.04 5.30
CA SER A 220 6.12 -1.92 6.72
C SER A 220 5.25 -2.88 7.51
N SER A 221 5.68 -3.18 8.73
CA SER A 221 4.89 -3.88 9.74
C SER A 221 3.62 -3.13 10.16
N SER A 222 3.54 -1.81 9.93
CA SER A 222 2.36 -0.99 10.23
C SER A 222 1.74 -0.38 8.97
N ASN A 223 2.30 0.75 8.51
CA ASN A 223 1.83 1.48 7.35
C ASN A 223 2.94 1.56 6.30
N GLY A 224 2.62 1.16 5.08
CA GLY A 224 3.46 1.27 3.90
C GLY A 224 2.71 1.93 2.76
N ALA A 225 3.35 1.97 1.60
CA ALA A 225 2.80 2.59 0.39
C ALA A 225 3.17 1.80 -0.87
N LEU A 226 2.23 1.76 -1.79
CA LEU A 226 2.41 1.39 -3.18
C LEU A 226 2.21 2.66 -4.01
N ILE A 227 3.18 3.00 -4.85
CA ILE A 227 3.16 4.19 -5.68
C ILE A 227 3.29 3.73 -7.13
N ALA A 228 2.42 4.14 -8.03
CA ALA A 228 2.55 3.85 -9.46
C ALA A 228 2.71 5.15 -10.24
N GLY A 229 3.69 5.22 -11.13
CA GLY A 229 4.16 6.48 -11.72
C GLY A 229 5.42 7.01 -11.04
N GLU A 230 5.59 8.34 -11.03
CA GLU A 230 6.78 8.98 -10.47
C GLU A 230 6.74 9.01 -8.94
N ILE A 231 7.88 8.75 -8.30
CA ILE A 231 7.97 8.86 -6.83
C ILE A 231 7.79 10.33 -6.46
N PRO A 232 6.82 10.68 -5.59
CA PRO A 232 6.66 12.04 -5.13
C PRO A 232 7.90 12.46 -4.35
N TYR A 233 8.58 13.52 -4.81
CA TYR A 233 9.89 13.97 -4.33
C TYR A 233 9.93 14.43 -2.86
N VAL A 234 8.82 14.36 -2.12
CA VAL A 234 8.67 14.93 -0.78
C VAL A 234 8.53 13.82 0.25
N LEU A 235 9.68 13.28 0.67
CA LEU A 235 9.77 12.64 1.98
C LEU A 235 9.82 13.72 3.06
N PRO A 236 9.02 13.62 4.14
CA PRO A 236 9.16 14.55 5.26
C PRO A 236 10.56 14.37 5.85
N HIS A 237 11.39 15.41 5.75
CA HIS A 237 12.83 15.50 6.09
C HIS A 237 13.81 15.23 4.93
N ASN A 238 13.79 16.12 3.93
CA ASN A 238 14.91 16.65 3.11
C ASN A 238 16.07 15.77 2.62
N ASN A 239 15.99 14.45 2.74
CA ASN A 239 16.88 13.51 2.07
C ASN A 239 16.06 12.84 0.97
N ASP A 240 16.36 13.20 -0.27
CA ASP A 240 15.76 12.59 -1.44
C ASP A 240 16.27 11.13 -1.53
N VAL A 241 15.61 10.21 -0.82
CA VAL A 241 16.01 8.80 -0.81
C VAL A 241 15.99 8.20 -2.22
N ALA A 242 15.16 8.74 -3.12
CA ALA A 242 15.16 8.34 -4.52
C ALA A 242 16.50 8.65 -5.21
N LYS A 243 17.21 9.71 -4.82
CA LYS A 243 18.59 10.00 -5.30
C LYS A 243 19.64 9.02 -4.79
N SER A 244 19.36 8.25 -3.75
CA SER A 244 20.27 7.25 -3.18
C SER A 244 19.97 5.82 -3.64
N LEU A 245 19.01 5.63 -4.56
CA LEU A 245 18.69 4.31 -5.10
C LEU A 245 19.89 3.71 -5.84
N MET A 246 20.21 2.47 -5.47
CA MET A 246 21.08 1.61 -6.27
C MET A 246 20.24 0.84 -7.26
N TYR A 247 20.78 0.55 -8.43
CA TYR A 247 20.03 -0.12 -9.48
C TYR A 247 20.65 -1.46 -9.86
N THR A 248 19.80 -2.44 -10.15
CA THR A 248 20.19 -3.74 -10.72
C THR A 248 19.21 -4.15 -11.82
N PRO A 249 19.65 -4.89 -12.85
CA PRO A 249 18.73 -5.42 -13.86
C PRO A 249 17.72 -6.40 -13.27
N LEU A 250 16.46 -6.26 -13.68
CA LEU A 250 15.42 -7.27 -13.48
C LEU A 250 15.57 -8.37 -14.54
N VAL A 251 15.55 -9.61 -14.08
CA VAL A 251 15.54 -10.80 -14.92
C VAL A 251 14.12 -11.36 -14.94
N PHE A 252 13.67 -11.77 -16.12
CA PHE A 252 12.38 -12.41 -16.34
C PHE A 252 12.63 -13.78 -16.96
N ARG A 253 11.90 -14.81 -16.51
CA ARG A 253 12.00 -16.16 -17.09
C ARG A 253 11.32 -16.18 -18.45
N GLU A 254 12.10 -16.37 -19.51
CA GLU A 254 11.56 -16.57 -20.85
C GLU A 254 10.74 -17.87 -20.92
N GLY A 255 9.61 -17.85 -21.62
CA GLY A 255 8.74 -19.03 -21.81
C GLY A 255 7.91 -19.46 -20.60
N SER A 256 8.09 -18.86 -19.41
CA SER A 256 7.22 -19.11 -18.25
C SER A 256 5.94 -18.27 -18.34
N LYS A 257 4.77 -18.91 -18.21
CA LYS A 257 3.49 -18.20 -18.08
C LYS A 257 3.41 -17.33 -16.83
N VAL A 258 4.12 -17.71 -15.76
CA VAL A 258 4.18 -16.96 -14.51
C VAL A 258 5.38 -16.03 -14.58
N GLN A 259 5.11 -14.73 -14.72
CA GLN A 259 6.13 -13.69 -14.71
C GLN A 259 6.50 -13.36 -13.26
N GLY A 260 7.76 -13.57 -12.88
CA GLY A 260 8.30 -13.14 -11.60
C GLY A 260 9.38 -12.08 -11.77
N TYR A 261 9.56 -11.24 -10.76
CA TYR A 261 10.70 -10.33 -10.68
C TYR A 261 11.90 -11.05 -10.07
N TYR A 262 12.96 -11.22 -10.86
CA TYR A 262 14.20 -11.81 -10.39
C TYR A 262 15.33 -10.80 -10.43
N ILE A 263 16.29 -10.97 -9.53
CA ILE A 263 17.55 -10.24 -9.51
C ILE A 263 18.72 -11.22 -9.60
N ASN A 264 19.81 -10.78 -10.22
CA ASN A 264 20.99 -11.62 -10.44
C ASN A 264 21.97 -11.49 -9.26
N VAL A 265 21.72 -12.25 -8.20
CA VAL A 265 22.66 -12.35 -7.08
C VAL A 265 23.87 -13.19 -7.52
N LYS A 266 25.07 -12.66 -7.33
CA LYS A 266 26.33 -13.33 -7.66
C LYS A 266 26.95 -14.06 -6.48
N SER A 267 26.80 -13.50 -5.28
CA SER A 267 27.24 -14.18 -4.07
C SER A 267 26.49 -13.68 -2.85
N ILE A 268 26.50 -14.50 -1.80
CA ILE A 268 25.98 -14.14 -0.48
C ILE A 268 27.16 -14.04 0.47
N LYS A 269 27.22 -12.97 1.25
CA LYS A 269 28.22 -12.77 2.30
C LYS A 269 27.53 -12.67 3.65
N ILE A 270 28.12 -13.27 4.67
CA ILE A 270 27.72 -13.13 6.07
C ILE A 270 28.87 -12.51 6.84
N ASN A 271 28.63 -11.34 7.43
CA ASN A 271 29.61 -10.52 8.12
C ASN A 271 30.91 -10.34 7.29
N GLY A 272 30.74 -9.98 6.02
CA GLY A 272 31.83 -9.78 5.04
C GLY A 272 32.43 -11.06 4.45
N LYS A 273 32.13 -12.25 5.00
CA LYS A 273 32.67 -13.52 4.51
C LYS A 273 31.74 -14.15 3.46
N LYS A 274 32.26 -14.37 2.26
CA LYS A 274 31.55 -15.04 1.16
C LYS A 274 31.23 -16.49 1.50
N LEU A 275 29.99 -16.91 1.24
CA LEU A 275 29.56 -18.30 1.41
C LEU A 275 30.17 -19.18 0.32
N SER A 276 30.63 -20.38 0.71
CA SER A 276 31.06 -21.42 -0.23
C SER A 276 29.84 -22.22 -0.66
N ILE A 277 29.25 -21.84 -1.79
CA ILE A 277 28.04 -22.44 -2.38
C ILE A 277 28.23 -22.63 -3.88
N ASN A 278 27.42 -23.49 -4.49
CA ASN A 278 27.34 -23.53 -5.94
C ASN A 278 26.65 -22.25 -6.46
N GLU A 279 27.42 -21.32 -7.00
CA GLU A 279 26.94 -20.02 -7.47
C GLU A 279 25.95 -20.14 -8.63
N SER A 280 25.97 -21.26 -9.38
CA SER A 280 24.99 -21.49 -10.45
C SER A 280 23.55 -21.53 -9.93
N LEU A 281 23.34 -21.87 -8.65
CA LEU A 281 22.02 -21.82 -8.01
C LEU A 281 21.46 -20.40 -7.96
N LEU A 282 22.31 -19.37 -7.85
CA LEU A 282 21.87 -17.99 -7.68
C LEU A 282 21.50 -17.29 -9.00
N SER A 283 21.78 -17.93 -10.14
CA SER A 283 21.37 -17.47 -11.46
C SER A 283 20.22 -18.32 -11.98
N VAL A 284 19.36 -17.73 -12.82
CA VAL A 284 18.31 -18.48 -13.52
C VAL A 284 18.96 -19.22 -14.69
N ASN A 285 18.77 -20.53 -14.78
CA ASN A 285 19.28 -21.36 -15.86
C ASN A 285 18.31 -21.41 -17.06
N GLN A 286 18.67 -22.15 -18.11
CA GLN A 286 17.86 -22.26 -19.34
C GLN A 286 16.50 -22.93 -19.12
N GLU A 287 16.37 -23.82 -18.13
CA GLU A 287 15.07 -24.41 -17.77
C GLU A 287 14.22 -23.51 -16.85
N GLY A 288 14.70 -22.29 -16.55
CA GLY A 288 14.02 -21.39 -15.63
C GLY A 288 14.08 -21.86 -14.18
N VAL A 289 15.15 -22.55 -13.78
CA VAL A 289 15.42 -22.98 -12.40
C VAL A 289 16.55 -22.12 -11.80
N GLY A 290 16.47 -21.87 -10.50
CA GLY A 290 17.42 -21.06 -9.76
C GLY A 290 17.06 -19.58 -9.74
N GLY A 291 18.03 -18.74 -9.39
CA GLY A 291 17.82 -17.29 -9.28
C GLY A 291 17.30 -16.83 -7.93
N THR A 292 17.19 -15.51 -7.79
CA THR A 292 16.62 -14.84 -6.61
C THR A 292 15.35 -14.12 -7.01
N LYS A 293 14.20 -14.66 -6.62
CA LYS A 293 12.87 -14.07 -6.85
C LYS A 293 12.53 -13.08 -5.75
N ILE A 294 11.80 -12.01 -6.08
CA ILE A 294 11.19 -11.11 -5.09
C ILE A 294 9.70 -11.47 -4.97
N SER A 295 9.18 -11.54 -3.75
CA SER A 295 7.77 -11.86 -3.49
C SER A 295 7.19 -11.10 -2.29
N THR A 296 5.95 -10.63 -2.43
CA THR A 296 5.13 -10.08 -1.35
C THR A 296 4.19 -11.10 -0.72
N THR A 297 4.10 -12.31 -1.29
CA THR A 297 3.15 -13.35 -0.91
C THR A 297 3.79 -14.46 -0.07
N VAL A 298 5.12 -14.46 0.03
CA VAL A 298 5.89 -15.26 1.01
C VAL A 298 6.28 -14.34 2.18
N PRO A 299 5.85 -14.62 3.44
CA PRO A 299 6.10 -13.72 4.57
C PRO A 299 7.58 -13.51 4.92
N SER A 300 8.42 -14.52 4.74
CA SER A 300 9.84 -14.50 5.10
C SER A 300 10.66 -15.20 4.03
N THR A 301 11.90 -14.79 3.86
CA THR A 301 12.76 -15.32 2.80
C THR A 301 12.94 -16.83 2.94
N THR A 302 12.73 -17.55 1.84
CA THR A 302 12.98 -19.00 1.75
C THR A 302 14.18 -19.27 0.87
N MET A 303 14.95 -20.30 1.19
CA MET A 303 16.06 -20.79 0.37
C MET A 303 15.91 -22.29 0.13
N VAL A 304 16.34 -22.79 -1.05
CA VAL A 304 16.44 -24.23 -1.30
C VAL A 304 17.32 -24.89 -0.23
N SER A 305 16.97 -26.09 0.24
CA SER A 305 17.56 -26.69 1.45
C SER A 305 19.09 -26.77 1.46
N THR A 306 19.72 -27.02 0.29
CA THR A 306 21.19 -27.06 0.17
C THR A 306 21.84 -25.70 0.46
N LEU A 307 21.23 -24.62 -0.04
CA LEU A 307 21.66 -23.25 0.21
C LEU A 307 21.33 -22.83 1.65
N TYR A 308 20.11 -23.12 2.11
CA TYR A 308 19.66 -22.82 3.48
C TYR A 308 20.60 -23.40 4.54
N ASN A 309 20.95 -24.68 4.41
CA ASN A 309 21.86 -25.36 5.36
C ASN A 309 23.25 -24.73 5.41
N THR A 310 23.77 -24.28 4.27
CA THR A 310 25.07 -23.60 4.21
C THR A 310 24.97 -22.20 4.82
N PHE A 311 23.88 -21.49 4.51
CA PHE A 311 23.58 -20.16 5.02
C PHE A 311 23.46 -20.13 6.55
N ILE A 312 22.63 -20.99 7.15
CA ILE A 312 22.43 -21.01 8.60
C ILE A 312 23.70 -21.39 9.37
N LYS A 313 24.51 -22.34 8.86
CA LYS A 313 25.78 -22.72 9.49
C LYS A 313 26.74 -21.54 9.55
N ALA A 314 26.84 -20.78 8.45
CA ALA A 314 27.67 -19.59 8.40
C ALA A 314 27.12 -18.46 9.26
N TYR A 315 25.79 -18.27 9.30
CA TYR A 315 25.15 -17.27 10.16
C TYR A 315 25.39 -17.55 11.64
N ILE A 316 25.14 -18.78 12.11
CA ILE A 316 25.35 -19.19 13.50
C ILE A 316 26.81 -18.99 13.89
N LYS A 317 27.77 -19.38 13.03
CA LYS A 317 29.19 -19.17 13.28
C LYS A 317 29.54 -17.70 13.45
N ALA A 318 28.98 -16.82 12.61
CA ALA A 318 29.19 -15.38 12.73
C ALA A 318 28.53 -14.83 14.01
N ALA A 319 27.30 -15.25 14.32
CA ALA A 319 26.55 -14.82 15.49
C ALA A 319 27.26 -15.18 16.80
N ILE A 320 27.76 -16.41 16.94
CA ILE A 320 28.55 -16.85 18.10
C ILE A 320 29.84 -16.03 18.21
N GLY A 321 30.50 -15.74 17.08
CA GLY A 321 31.68 -14.87 17.05
C GLY A 321 31.39 -13.41 17.45
N MET A 322 30.13 -13.00 17.47
CA MET A 322 29.65 -11.70 17.94
C MET A 322 29.00 -11.80 19.34
N ASN A 323 29.25 -12.88 20.07
CA ASN A 323 28.74 -13.14 21.42
C ASN A 323 27.20 -13.25 21.51
N MET A 324 26.52 -13.57 20.42
CA MET A 324 25.08 -13.87 20.46
C MET A 324 24.84 -15.22 21.13
N THR A 325 23.87 -15.28 22.05
CA THR A 325 23.52 -16.51 22.76
C THR A 325 22.36 -17.22 22.07
N MET A 326 22.55 -18.49 21.70
CA MET A 326 21.50 -19.33 21.11
C MET A 326 20.31 -19.52 22.06
N ALA A 327 19.11 -19.59 21.50
CA ALA A 327 17.88 -19.93 22.19
C ALA A 327 17.18 -21.12 21.49
N PRO A 328 16.27 -21.84 22.16
CA PRO A 328 15.44 -22.85 21.51
C PRO A 328 14.71 -22.28 20.28
N PRO A 329 14.61 -23.03 19.17
CA PRO A 329 13.86 -22.60 17.99
C PRO A 329 12.39 -22.33 18.31
N VAL A 330 11.81 -21.33 17.64
CA VAL A 330 10.39 -20.98 17.75
C VAL A 330 9.80 -21.03 16.34
N ALA A 331 8.86 -21.95 16.13
CA ALA A 331 8.24 -22.15 14.83
C ALA A 331 7.64 -20.83 14.29
N PRO A 332 7.75 -20.56 12.97
CA PRO A 332 8.34 -21.43 11.94
C PRO A 332 9.87 -21.36 11.84
N PHE A 333 10.54 -20.56 12.67
CA PHE A 333 11.98 -20.29 12.53
C PHE A 333 12.84 -21.36 13.19
N GLY A 334 13.86 -21.81 12.44
CA GLY A 334 14.79 -22.85 12.90
C GLY A 334 15.92 -22.36 13.80
N ILE A 335 16.30 -21.07 13.69
CA ILE A 335 17.46 -20.50 14.39
C ILE A 335 17.02 -19.30 15.22
N CYS A 336 17.23 -19.36 16.53
CA CYS A 336 16.86 -18.29 17.45
C CYS A 336 17.97 -17.96 18.45
N PHE A 337 17.93 -16.73 18.95
CA PHE A 337 18.87 -16.14 19.87
C PHE A 337 18.13 -15.42 20.99
N ARG A 338 18.78 -15.31 22.13
CA ARG A 338 18.38 -14.46 23.25
C ARG A 338 18.37 -12.98 22.84
N SER A 339 17.33 -12.23 23.23
CA SER A 339 17.18 -10.81 22.85
C SER A 339 18.05 -9.85 23.65
N GLU A 340 18.58 -10.30 24.80
CA GLU A 340 19.44 -9.48 25.67
C GLU A 340 20.67 -8.95 24.90
N GLY A 341 20.83 -7.62 24.88
CA GLY A 341 21.94 -6.95 24.17
C GLY A 341 21.71 -6.74 22.66
N LEU A 342 20.59 -7.22 22.10
CA LEU A 342 20.23 -7.04 20.69
C LEU A 342 19.18 -5.93 20.49
N GLU A 343 18.25 -5.77 21.45
CA GLU A 343 17.10 -4.85 21.33
C GLU A 343 17.47 -3.36 21.25
N ALA A 344 18.51 -2.95 21.99
CA ALA A 344 18.96 -1.55 22.02
C ALA A 344 19.69 -1.11 20.73
N ASN A 345 20.16 -2.06 19.91
CA ASN A 345 21.04 -1.82 18.76
C ASN A 345 20.53 -2.53 17.49
N ARG A 346 19.22 -2.50 17.22
CA ARG A 346 18.61 -3.12 16.02
C ARG A 346 19.20 -2.60 14.71
N ASP A 347 19.77 -1.40 14.72
CA ASP A 347 20.40 -0.71 13.58
C ASP A 347 21.90 -1.09 13.40
N ALA A 348 22.22 -2.39 13.51
CA ALA A 348 23.37 -3.03 12.86
C ALA A 348 24.71 -3.25 13.60
N SER A 349 24.90 -2.93 14.88
CA SER A 349 26.24 -3.15 15.50
C SER A 349 26.49 -4.55 16.10
N ASN A 350 25.44 -5.30 16.48
CA ASN A 350 25.57 -6.53 17.29
C ASN A 350 25.08 -7.81 16.61
N VAL A 351 24.79 -7.76 15.31
CA VAL A 351 24.20 -8.88 14.56
C VAL A 351 24.91 -9.08 13.22
N PRO A 352 25.10 -10.33 12.75
CA PRO A 352 25.73 -10.58 11.47
C PRO A 352 24.96 -9.93 10.31
N ILE A 353 25.65 -9.06 9.57
CA ILE A 353 25.13 -8.46 8.34
C ILE A 353 25.12 -9.50 7.21
N ILE A 354 24.04 -9.51 6.43
CA ILE A 354 23.94 -10.34 5.22
C ILE A 354 24.00 -9.41 4.01
N ASP A 355 24.98 -9.61 3.13
CA ASP A 355 25.09 -8.87 1.87
C ASP A 355 24.76 -9.82 0.70
N LEU A 356 23.74 -9.48 -0.10
CA LEU A 356 23.49 -10.09 -1.41
C LEU A 356 24.24 -9.28 -2.47
N VAL A 357 25.38 -9.78 -2.92
CA VAL A 357 26.20 -9.11 -3.93
C VAL A 357 25.55 -9.29 -5.29
N LEU A 358 25.30 -8.20 -6.00
CA LEU A 358 24.63 -8.19 -7.31
C LEU A 358 25.68 -8.13 -8.42
N GLN A 359 25.57 -7.20 -9.36
CA GLN A 359 26.46 -7.12 -10.53
C GLN A 359 27.91 -6.71 -10.20
N SER A 360 28.19 -6.17 -9.01
CA SER A 360 29.54 -5.84 -8.56
C SER A 360 29.62 -5.82 -7.03
N GLU A 361 30.84 -5.82 -6.49
CA GLU A 361 31.08 -5.70 -5.03
C GLU A 361 30.55 -4.40 -4.42
N MET A 362 30.42 -3.35 -5.24
CA MET A 362 29.86 -2.07 -4.81
C MET A 362 28.34 -2.11 -4.77
N VAL A 363 27.68 -2.86 -5.66
CA VAL A 363 26.22 -2.95 -5.74
C VAL A 363 25.73 -4.20 -5.03
N LYS A 364 25.26 -4.02 -3.81
CA LYS A 364 24.81 -5.10 -2.94
C LYS A 364 23.55 -4.71 -2.19
N TRP A 365 22.63 -5.66 -2.05
CA TRP A 365 21.49 -5.52 -1.14
C TRP A 365 21.94 -5.98 0.25
N ARG A 366 22.05 -5.02 1.16
CA ARG A 366 22.40 -5.26 2.56
C ARG A 366 21.17 -5.52 3.40
N ILE A 367 21.17 -6.63 4.13
CA ILE A 367 20.13 -7.02 5.09
C ILE A 367 20.75 -6.98 6.48
N GLU A 368 20.27 -6.06 7.31
CA GLU A 368 20.76 -5.82 8.67
C GLU A 368 19.84 -6.45 9.72
N GLY A 369 20.11 -6.21 11.00
CA GLY A 369 19.35 -6.78 12.12
C GLY A 369 17.84 -6.62 11.97
N ARG A 370 17.41 -5.40 11.64
CA ARG A 370 15.99 -5.05 11.47
C ARG A 370 15.25 -5.90 10.43
N ASN A 371 15.93 -6.35 9.37
CA ASN A 371 15.33 -7.17 8.30
C ASN A 371 15.77 -8.64 8.33
N SER A 372 16.70 -9.02 9.22
CA SER A 372 17.21 -10.39 9.35
C SER A 372 16.68 -11.13 10.58
N LEU A 373 16.41 -10.42 11.69
CA LEU A 373 15.91 -11.03 12.92
C LEU A 373 14.47 -10.61 13.20
N VAL A 374 13.61 -11.58 13.50
CA VAL A 374 12.21 -11.43 13.87
C VAL A 374 12.10 -11.57 15.39
N GLN A 375 11.55 -10.56 16.07
CA GLN A 375 11.23 -10.69 17.48
C GLN A 375 9.98 -11.57 17.64
N VAL A 376 10.13 -12.74 18.26
CA VAL A 376 9.02 -13.68 18.47
C VAL A 376 8.40 -13.54 19.87
N ASN A 377 9.17 -13.01 20.83
CA ASN A 377 8.72 -12.57 22.15
C ASN A 377 9.77 -11.65 22.78
N ASP A 378 9.53 -11.18 24.00
CA ASP A 378 10.40 -10.24 24.74
C ASP A 378 11.83 -10.76 25.01
N LYS A 379 12.06 -12.08 24.91
CA LYS A 379 13.34 -12.72 25.26
C LYS A 379 14.03 -13.40 24.08
N VAL A 380 13.35 -13.52 22.94
CA VAL A 380 13.82 -14.35 21.82
C VAL A 380 13.62 -13.62 20.49
N MET A 381 14.69 -13.59 19.71
CA MET A 381 14.69 -13.18 18.32
C MET A 381 15.14 -14.34 17.43
N CYS A 382 14.48 -14.54 16.30
CA CYS A 382 14.77 -15.63 15.39
C CYS A 382 15.23 -15.12 14.03
N LEU A 383 16.13 -15.85 13.38
CA LEU A 383 16.55 -15.57 12.02
C LEU A 383 15.35 -15.75 11.07
N GLY A 384 14.95 -14.67 10.41
CA GLY A 384 13.78 -14.58 9.53
C GLY A 384 13.96 -15.23 8.16
N PHE A 385 14.63 -16.39 8.12
CA PHE A 385 14.91 -17.17 6.93
C PHE A 385 14.47 -18.62 7.13
N LEU A 386 13.80 -19.18 6.13
CA LEU A 386 13.17 -20.50 6.21
C LEU A 386 13.74 -21.46 5.15
N ASP A 387 13.70 -22.75 5.46
CA ASP A 387 13.97 -23.80 4.49
C ASP A 387 12.79 -23.90 3.52
N GLY A 388 13.05 -23.66 2.24
CA GLY A 388 12.07 -23.76 1.16
C GLY A 388 11.88 -25.18 0.61
N GLY A 389 12.61 -26.16 1.13
CA GLY A 389 12.59 -27.54 0.65
C GLY A 389 13.49 -27.77 -0.56
N SER A 390 13.71 -29.05 -0.89
CA SER A 390 14.60 -29.49 -1.97
C SER A 390 13.99 -29.38 -3.37
N SER A 391 12.66 -29.30 -3.47
CA SER A 391 11.92 -29.24 -4.73
C SER A 391 11.60 -27.83 -5.22
N SER A 392 12.10 -26.79 -4.53
CA SER A 392 11.88 -25.41 -4.95
C SER A 392 12.55 -25.14 -6.31
N LYS A 393 11.81 -24.55 -7.24
CA LYS A 393 12.37 -24.06 -8.52
C LYS A 393 13.20 -22.78 -8.33
N ASP A 394 12.88 -22.00 -7.32
CA ASP A 394 13.58 -20.75 -6.99
C ASP A 394 14.61 -21.05 -5.90
N SER A 395 15.87 -20.67 -6.11
CA SER A 395 16.91 -20.92 -5.11
C SER A 395 16.75 -20.01 -3.89
N VAL A 396 16.33 -18.78 -4.12
CA VAL A 396 16.00 -17.79 -3.08
C VAL A 396 14.70 -17.09 -3.46
N VAL A 397 13.77 -16.98 -2.52
CA VAL A 397 12.60 -16.11 -2.65
C VAL A 397 12.69 -15.06 -1.54
N LEU A 398 13.04 -13.83 -1.90
CA LEU A 398 13.04 -12.69 -0.98
C LEU A 398 11.61 -12.36 -0.58
N GLY A 399 11.28 -12.69 0.66
CA GLY A 399 9.94 -12.57 1.21
C GLY A 399 9.69 -11.22 1.88
N GLY A 400 8.41 -10.99 2.18
CA GLY A 400 7.86 -9.76 2.72
C GLY A 400 8.70 -9.09 3.81
N TYR A 401 9.10 -9.83 4.83
CA TYR A 401 9.85 -9.28 5.98
C TYR A 401 11.19 -8.64 5.57
N GLN A 402 11.88 -9.22 4.59
CA GLN A 402 13.13 -8.66 4.07
C GLN A 402 12.92 -7.46 3.15
N LEU A 403 11.70 -7.25 2.66
CA LEU A 403 11.32 -6.10 1.83
C LEU A 403 10.80 -4.92 2.67
N GLU A 404 10.43 -5.15 3.94
CA GLU A 404 9.97 -4.09 4.84
C GLU A 404 11.05 -3.02 4.99
N ASP A 405 10.64 -1.75 4.99
CA ASP A 405 11.52 -0.59 5.19
C ASP A 405 12.66 -0.47 4.18
N ASN A 406 12.44 -1.04 2.99
CA ASN A 406 13.23 -0.81 1.80
C ASN A 406 12.34 -0.10 0.78
N LEU A 407 12.86 0.94 0.15
CA LEU A 407 12.22 1.55 -1.01
C LEU A 407 12.63 0.74 -2.23
N LEU A 408 11.67 0.11 -2.90
CA LEU A 408 11.89 -0.69 -4.10
C LEU A 408 11.19 -0.01 -5.27
N GLU A 409 11.91 0.34 -6.33
CA GLU A 409 11.39 0.97 -7.54
C GLU A 409 11.53 0.04 -8.74
N PHE A 410 10.41 -0.49 -9.21
CA PHE A 410 10.33 -1.38 -10.36
C PHE A 410 10.12 -0.56 -11.64
N LYS A 411 11.17 -0.41 -12.43
CA LYS A 411 11.12 0.22 -13.75
C LYS A 411 10.82 -0.83 -14.82
N LEU A 412 9.53 -1.04 -15.10
CA LEU A 412 9.08 -2.10 -16.02
C LEU A 412 9.42 -1.81 -17.48
N GLY A 413 9.55 -0.54 -17.87
CA GLY A 413 9.98 -0.13 -19.21
C GLY A 413 11.45 -0.47 -19.49
N THR A 414 12.33 -0.18 -18.53
CA THR A 414 13.78 -0.41 -18.66
C THR A 414 14.26 -1.72 -18.05
N LYS A 415 13.37 -2.51 -17.44
CA LYS A 415 13.67 -3.76 -16.73
C LYS A 415 14.75 -3.56 -15.65
N MET A 416 14.59 -2.53 -14.83
CA MET A 416 15.51 -2.22 -13.73
C MET A 416 14.77 -2.22 -12.39
N LEU A 417 15.46 -2.64 -11.34
CA LEU A 417 15.03 -2.48 -9.95
C LEU A 417 15.95 -1.45 -9.29
N GLY A 418 15.37 -0.35 -8.86
CA GLY A 418 15.97 0.55 -7.87
C GLY A 418 15.70 0.04 -6.47
N PHE A 419 16.68 0.08 -5.58
CA PHE A 419 16.50 -0.27 -4.18
C PHE A 419 17.34 0.62 -3.26
N SER A 420 16.80 0.92 -2.07
CA SER A 420 17.50 1.63 -1.00
C SER A 420 16.97 1.20 0.37
N ALA A 421 17.87 0.99 1.33
CA ALA A 421 17.51 0.70 2.71
C ALA A 421 17.20 2.02 3.44
N LEU A 422 15.92 2.24 3.78
CA LEU A 422 15.47 3.45 4.48
C LEU A 422 15.90 3.46 5.95
N ALA A 423 16.06 2.27 6.54
CA ALA A 423 16.49 2.09 7.93
C ALA A 423 17.84 2.78 8.23
N MET A 424 18.75 2.84 7.25
CA MET A 424 20.05 3.52 7.41
C MET A 424 19.96 5.05 7.55
N GLY A 425 18.79 5.65 7.26
CA GLY A 425 18.55 7.09 7.34
C GLY A 425 17.65 7.53 8.49
N HIS A 426 17.40 6.67 9.49
CA HIS A 426 16.39 6.90 10.55
C HIS A 426 14.97 7.18 10.01
N THR A 427 14.66 6.69 8.81
CA THR A 427 13.35 6.80 8.17
C THR A 427 12.77 5.41 7.93
N THR A 428 11.44 5.30 7.93
CA THR A 428 10.70 4.05 7.77
C THR A 428 9.68 4.22 6.66
N CYS A 429 9.18 3.13 6.09
CA CYS A 429 8.08 3.19 5.13
C CYS A 429 6.80 3.77 5.75
N SER A 430 6.66 3.75 7.08
CA SER A 430 5.56 4.43 7.78
C SER A 430 5.71 5.94 7.85
N ASN A 431 6.95 6.44 7.70
CA ASN A 431 7.23 7.87 7.57
C ASN A 431 7.12 8.36 6.12
N LEU A 432 7.13 7.44 5.15
CA LEU A 432 6.66 7.68 3.79
C LEU A 432 5.17 7.97 3.85
N ARG A 433 4.85 9.22 4.19
CA ARG A 433 3.51 9.75 4.14
C ARG A 433 3.06 9.80 2.69
N SER A 434 2.59 8.67 2.18
CA SER A 434 1.45 8.71 1.31
C SER A 434 0.31 9.32 2.13
N ILE A 435 -0.34 10.35 1.59
CA ILE A 435 -1.38 11.13 2.27
C ILE A 435 -0.77 12.15 3.27
N PRO A 436 -0.74 13.46 2.94
CA PRO A 436 -1.08 14.42 3.96
C PRO A 436 -2.53 14.07 4.33
N TYR A 437 -2.73 13.27 5.39
CA TYR A 437 -3.90 13.56 6.21
C TYR A 437 -3.71 15.04 6.48
N ARG A 438 -4.58 15.90 5.93
CA ARG A 438 -4.64 17.27 6.38
C ARG A 438 -5.09 17.14 7.82
N VAL A 439 -4.15 16.85 8.73
CA VAL A 439 -4.30 17.22 10.12
C VAL A 439 -4.65 18.69 10.00
N LEU A 440 -5.92 19.02 10.23
CA LEU A 440 -6.33 20.40 10.28
C LEU A 440 -5.30 21.08 11.18
N GLU A 441 -4.72 22.19 10.71
CA GLU A 441 -3.79 22.96 11.54
C GLU A 441 -4.42 23.08 12.93
N ARG A 442 -3.65 22.86 14.00
CA ARG A 442 -4.19 22.67 15.36
C ARG A 442 -5.18 23.78 15.76
N SER A 443 -4.96 24.98 15.23
CA SER A 443 -5.82 26.17 15.29
C SER A 443 -7.18 25.98 14.60
N ILE A 444 -7.21 25.50 13.36
CA ILE A 444 -8.40 25.19 12.57
C ILE A 444 -9.16 24.03 13.19
N TYR A 445 -8.48 22.95 13.59
CA TYR A 445 -9.11 21.81 14.27
C TYR A 445 -9.77 22.26 15.57
N GLY A 446 -9.08 23.08 16.36
CA GLY A 446 -9.64 23.70 17.56
C GLY A 446 -10.87 24.55 17.27
N ALA A 447 -10.83 25.40 16.24
CA ALA A 447 -11.95 26.24 15.85
C ALA A 447 -13.17 25.42 15.40
N VAL A 448 -12.99 24.42 14.53
CA VAL A 448 -14.06 23.54 14.06
C VAL A 448 -14.65 22.72 15.20
N THR A 449 -13.79 22.15 16.07
CA THR A 449 -14.24 21.35 17.22
C THR A 449 -15.01 22.20 18.22
N ASN A 450 -14.55 23.43 18.52
CA ASN A 450 -15.25 24.32 19.44
C ASN A 450 -16.62 24.75 18.88
N VAL A 451 -16.66 25.16 17.61
CA VAL A 451 -17.91 25.53 16.94
C VAL A 451 -18.88 24.34 16.87
N PHE A 452 -18.37 23.14 16.63
CA PHE A 452 -19.16 21.92 16.69
C PHE A 452 -19.71 21.66 18.09
N ILE A 453 -18.88 21.73 19.14
CA ILE A 453 -19.30 21.57 20.54
C ILE A 453 -20.40 22.59 20.90
N ASP A 454 -20.24 23.85 20.50
CA ASP A 454 -21.23 24.91 20.76
C ASP A 454 -22.57 24.61 20.07
N SER A 455 -22.52 24.07 18.85
CA SER A 455 -23.71 23.73 18.05
C SER A 455 -24.55 22.59 18.65
N VAL A 456 -23.92 21.71 19.43
CA VAL A 456 -24.57 20.62 20.16
C VAL A 456 -24.49 20.80 21.67
N ALA A 457 -24.37 22.03 22.17
CA ALA A 457 -24.18 22.34 23.59
C ALA A 457 -25.29 21.80 24.52
N LYS A 458 -26.48 21.52 23.97
CA LYS A 458 -27.62 20.92 24.69
C LYS A 458 -27.52 19.39 24.84
N VAL A 459 -26.55 18.75 24.18
CA VAL A 459 -26.30 17.30 24.26
C VAL A 459 -25.26 17.04 25.35
N PRO A 460 -25.56 16.22 26.37
CA PRO A 460 -24.61 15.92 27.44
C PRO A 460 -23.34 15.24 26.90
N ARG A 461 -22.17 15.73 27.33
CA ARG A 461 -20.87 15.14 27.00
C ARG A 461 -20.53 13.99 27.94
N VAL A 462 -19.85 12.98 27.41
CA VAL A 462 -19.19 11.92 28.20
C VAL A 462 -17.70 12.23 28.35
N LYS A 463 -17.02 11.54 29.26
CA LYS A 463 -15.60 11.81 29.58
C LYS A 463 -14.73 11.66 28.33
N ALA A 464 -13.96 12.70 28.00
CA ALA A 464 -13.01 12.67 26.88
C ALA A 464 -11.93 11.61 27.11
N VAL A 465 -11.54 10.92 26.03
CA VAL A 465 -10.49 9.90 26.02
C VAL A 465 -9.62 10.19 24.81
N ALA A 466 -8.31 10.29 25.02
CA ALA A 466 -7.36 10.57 23.95
C ALA A 466 -7.48 9.50 22.83
N PRO A 467 -7.45 9.89 21.54
CA PRO A 467 -7.14 11.23 21.04
C PRO A 467 -8.33 12.22 20.98
N PHE A 468 -9.55 11.77 21.24
CA PHE A 468 -10.78 12.54 21.01
C PHE A 468 -11.08 13.58 22.10
N LYS A 469 -11.21 14.84 21.70
CA LYS A 469 -11.52 15.95 22.61
C LYS A 469 -13.00 16.08 22.99
N ALA A 470 -13.91 15.55 22.18
CA ALA A 470 -15.35 15.61 22.42
C ALA A 470 -16.01 14.26 22.15
N ARG A 471 -16.80 13.78 23.13
CA ARG A 471 -17.50 12.50 23.08
C ARG A 471 -18.93 12.68 23.58
N TYR A 472 -19.85 11.94 22.99
CA TYR A 472 -21.28 11.94 23.32
C TYR A 472 -21.80 10.51 23.40
N SER A 473 -22.88 10.28 24.15
CA SER A 473 -23.56 8.98 24.11
C SER A 473 -24.31 8.84 22.79
N ALA A 474 -24.21 7.66 22.14
CA ALA A 474 -24.91 7.38 20.89
C ALA A 474 -26.44 7.51 21.03
N LYS A 475 -26.99 7.30 22.23
CA LYS A 475 -28.43 7.43 22.53
C LYS A 475 -28.89 8.88 22.65
N SER A 476 -27.96 9.82 22.86
CA SER A 476 -28.26 11.24 23.06
C SER A 476 -28.24 12.04 21.76
N LEU A 477 -27.73 11.43 20.68
CA LEU A 477 -27.70 12.01 19.36
C LEU A 477 -28.80 11.34 18.51
N GLY A 478 -29.58 12.15 17.79
CA GLY A 478 -30.53 11.62 16.81
C GLY A 478 -29.82 10.83 15.71
N SER A 479 -30.58 10.26 14.78
CA SER A 479 -30.03 9.62 13.58
C SER A 479 -30.73 10.17 12.34
N ILE A 480 -29.95 10.43 11.29
CA ILE A 480 -30.41 10.87 9.98
C ILE A 480 -29.93 9.88 8.91
N ARG A 481 -30.45 9.97 7.67
CA ARG A 481 -30.05 9.06 6.57
C ARG A 481 -28.54 9.04 6.28
N VAL A 482 -27.79 10.06 6.71
CA VAL A 482 -26.35 10.24 6.48
C VAL A 482 -25.51 10.18 7.78
N GLY A 483 -26.00 9.47 8.81
CA GLY A 483 -25.27 9.19 10.05
C GLY A 483 -25.94 9.76 11.31
N PRO A 484 -25.18 9.96 12.42
CA PRO A 484 -25.70 10.66 13.59
C PRO A 484 -26.24 12.04 13.23
N GLY A 485 -27.36 12.43 13.86
CA GLY A 485 -28.08 13.68 13.68
C GLY A 485 -27.36 14.85 14.33
N VAL A 486 -26.16 15.12 13.84
CA VAL A 486 -25.34 16.27 14.20
C VAL A 486 -25.31 17.30 13.07
N PRO A 487 -25.05 18.57 13.38
CA PRO A 487 -24.88 19.59 12.36
C PRO A 487 -23.77 19.21 11.38
N SER A 488 -24.02 19.46 10.10
CA SER A 488 -23.02 19.23 9.06
C SER A 488 -21.96 20.34 9.09
N ILE A 489 -20.71 19.97 8.83
CA ILE A 489 -19.60 20.92 8.80
C ILE A 489 -19.34 21.28 7.35
N GLU A 490 -19.52 22.55 7.00
CA GLU A 490 -19.26 23.07 5.66
C GLU A 490 -17.92 23.80 5.62
N PHE A 491 -16.95 23.23 4.89
CA PHE A 491 -15.75 23.96 4.51
C PHE A 491 -16.01 24.71 3.21
N VAL A 492 -16.18 26.03 3.34
CA VAL A 492 -16.30 26.93 2.19
C VAL A 492 -14.91 27.13 1.60
N LEU A 493 -14.66 26.53 0.44
CA LEU A 493 -13.31 26.47 -0.15
C LEU A 493 -12.96 27.73 -0.95
N GLN A 494 -13.95 28.38 -1.58
CA GLN A 494 -13.74 29.53 -2.48
C GLN A 494 -14.91 30.52 -2.49
N SER A 495 -16.16 30.05 -2.48
CA SER A 495 -17.37 30.89 -2.49
C SER A 495 -18.53 30.17 -1.80
N ARG A 496 -19.63 30.88 -1.48
CA ARG A 496 -20.80 30.28 -0.81
C ARG A 496 -21.48 29.14 -1.60
N SER A 497 -21.13 28.96 -2.88
CA SER A 497 -21.63 27.87 -3.72
C SER A 497 -20.64 26.71 -3.91
N VAL A 498 -19.41 26.83 -3.41
CA VAL A 498 -18.37 25.79 -3.50
C VAL A 498 -17.90 25.44 -2.10
N PHE A 499 -18.50 24.40 -1.54
CA PHE A 499 -18.23 23.92 -0.20
C PHE A 499 -18.13 22.40 -0.16
N TRP A 500 -17.33 21.89 0.75
CA TRP A 500 -17.36 20.49 1.14
C TRP A 500 -18.20 20.32 2.39
N ASN A 501 -19.14 19.38 2.34
CA ASN A 501 -20.05 19.12 3.44
C ASN A 501 -19.73 17.80 4.11
N PHE A 502 -19.42 17.86 5.41
CA PHE A 502 -19.14 16.69 6.23
C PHE A 502 -20.37 16.41 7.08
N PHE A 503 -21.03 15.30 6.79
CA PHE A 503 -22.18 14.83 7.55
C PHE A 503 -21.75 14.03 8.79
N GLY A 504 -22.71 13.69 9.66
CA GLY A 504 -22.45 12.94 10.88
C GLY A 504 -21.64 11.66 10.66
N ALA A 505 -21.89 10.92 9.56
CA ALA A 505 -21.12 9.72 9.24
C ALA A 505 -19.62 9.98 8.98
N ASN A 506 -19.26 11.19 8.55
CA ASN A 506 -17.88 11.56 8.21
C ASN A 506 -17.18 12.36 9.31
N SER A 507 -17.95 12.96 10.23
CA SER A 507 -17.43 13.83 11.30
C SER A 507 -17.40 13.15 12.66
N ILE A 508 -18.00 11.95 12.77
CA ILE A 508 -18.15 11.22 14.03
C ILE A 508 -17.72 9.76 13.88
N VAL A 509 -16.87 9.30 14.81
CA VAL A 509 -16.37 7.93 14.91
C VAL A 509 -17.12 7.20 16.04
N PRO A 510 -17.76 6.05 15.78
CA PRO A 510 -18.34 5.23 16.84
C PRO A 510 -17.24 4.52 17.64
N VAL A 511 -17.30 4.62 18.98
CA VAL A 511 -16.40 3.94 19.91
C VAL A 511 -17.23 3.29 21.01
N GLY A 512 -17.53 2.00 20.84
CA GLY A 512 -18.46 1.28 21.72
C GLY A 512 -19.88 1.84 21.64
N ASN A 513 -20.49 2.15 22.80
CA ASN A 513 -21.82 2.78 22.90
C ASN A 513 -21.78 4.32 22.83
N GLU A 514 -20.61 4.88 22.56
CA GLU A 514 -20.36 6.31 22.52
C GLU A 514 -19.90 6.71 21.12
N VAL A 515 -20.00 7.99 20.82
CA VAL A 515 -19.54 8.54 19.55
C VAL A 515 -18.62 9.73 19.79
N CYS A 516 -17.55 9.78 19.01
CA CYS A 516 -16.44 10.71 19.17
C CYS A 516 -16.38 11.64 17.96
N VAL A 517 -16.13 12.93 18.17
CA VAL A 517 -15.81 13.83 17.04
C VAL A 517 -14.46 13.39 16.47
N SER A 518 -14.40 13.09 15.18
CA SER A 518 -13.18 12.62 14.53
C SER A 518 -12.10 13.71 14.55
N ASP A 519 -10.84 13.30 14.72
CA ASP A 519 -9.72 14.10 14.26
C ASP A 519 -9.75 14.04 12.72
N LEU A 520 -10.28 15.09 12.09
CA LEU A 520 -10.36 15.21 10.63
C LEU A 520 -8.99 15.54 10.02
#